data_AF-A0AA45MED4-F1
#
_entry.id   AF-A0AA45MED4-F1
#
_cell.length_a   1.000
_cell.length_b   1.000
_cell.length_c   1.000
_cell.angle_alpha   90.00
_cell.angle_beta   90.00
_cell.angle_gamma   90.00
#
_symmetry.space_group_name_H-M   'P 1'
#
loop_
_entity.id
_entity.type
_entity.pdbx_description
1 polymer ?
#
loop_
_entity_poly.entity_id
_entity_poly.type
_entity_poly.pdbx_seq_one_letter_code
_entity_poly.pdbx_strand_id
1 'polypeptide(L)'
;MPIAHYALATVPVEIVEADLTGAYQDLGSGPVFASRRVNAKNLMRSHIKRVQQSLRRDIILFDWWVHNADRNLTDIGGNPNLLWTVGEPPSLVMIDHNLAFDADFDPIQFLHLHVFSAEVADLFSNFLLRDTYRARFATSLENWDDICDTLPLAWHFIDAEMTMPTKFPFDEIKRLLERALTDAFWQLPPT
;
A
#
# COMPACT_ATOMS: atom_id res chain seq x y z
N MET A 1 -2.88 -9.07 2.68
CA MET A 1 -2.03 -8.66 1.54
C MET A 1 -0.64 -9.26 1.70
N PRO A 2 0.07 -9.65 0.63
CA PRO A 2 1.39 -10.22 0.74
C PRO A 2 2.45 -9.13 0.92
N ILE A 3 2.66 -8.68 2.15
CA ILE A 3 3.77 -7.78 2.52
C ILE A 3 4.86 -8.58 3.21
N ALA A 4 6.11 -8.11 3.10
CA ALA A 4 7.21 -8.71 3.86
C ALA A 4 6.92 -8.58 5.36
N HIS A 5 7.37 -9.54 6.16
CA HIS A 5 7.26 -9.43 7.62
C HIS A 5 7.88 -8.12 8.08
N TYR A 6 7.15 -7.37 8.90
CA TYR A 6 7.58 -6.06 9.38
C TYR A 6 7.46 -5.99 10.89
N ALA A 7 8.17 -5.04 11.49
CA ALA A 7 8.10 -4.73 12.88
C ALA A 7 8.43 -3.25 13.09
N LEU A 8 8.02 -2.71 14.24
CA LEU A 8 8.65 -1.51 14.76
C LEU A 8 10.05 -1.91 15.27
N ALA A 9 11.06 -1.16 14.85
CA ALA A 9 12.42 -1.24 15.37
C ALA A 9 12.82 0.11 15.96
N THR A 10 13.96 0.15 16.63
CA THR A 10 14.52 1.39 17.17
C THR A 10 15.93 1.58 16.63
N VAL A 11 16.20 2.75 16.08
CA VAL A 11 17.56 3.17 15.70
C VAL A 11 18.17 3.89 16.91
N PRO A 12 19.23 3.33 17.53
CA PRO A 12 19.93 3.99 18.62
C PRO A 12 20.58 5.29 18.14
N VAL A 13 20.55 6.33 18.97
CA VAL A 13 21.13 7.64 18.65
C VAL A 13 22.64 7.53 18.39
N GLU A 14 23.30 6.59 19.06
CA GLU A 14 24.73 6.33 18.94
C GLU A 14 25.12 5.87 17.53
N ILE A 15 24.22 5.20 16.80
CA ILE A 15 24.48 4.80 15.40
C ILE A 15 24.51 6.03 14.49
N VAL A 16 23.61 6.98 14.72
CA VAL A 16 23.51 8.20 13.92
C VAL A 16 24.67 9.14 14.25
N GLU A 17 24.99 9.32 15.54
CA GLU A 17 26.09 10.18 15.98
C GLU A 17 27.48 9.65 15.61
N ALA A 18 27.66 8.32 15.60
CA ALA A 18 28.93 7.70 15.20
C ALA A 18 29.16 7.73 13.68
N ASP A 19 28.14 8.05 12.88
CA ASP A 19 28.26 8.09 11.43
C ASP A 19 28.86 9.39 10.93
N LEU A 20 30.19 9.37 10.79
CA LEU A 20 30.97 10.48 10.24
C LEU A 20 30.74 10.70 8.74
N THR A 21 30.08 9.78 8.04
CA THR A 21 29.79 9.91 6.60
C THR A 21 28.47 10.62 6.32
N GLY A 22 27.57 10.67 7.31
CA GLY A 22 26.23 11.23 7.21
C GLY A 22 25.23 10.33 6.47
N ALA A 23 25.61 9.11 6.09
CA ALA A 23 24.75 8.15 5.41
C ALA A 23 23.47 7.77 6.18
N TYR A 24 23.47 7.91 7.51
CA TYR A 24 22.33 7.61 8.38
C TYR A 24 21.61 8.85 8.91
N GLN A 25 21.96 10.06 8.47
CA GLN A 25 21.28 11.27 8.93
C GLN A 25 19.79 11.28 8.56
N ASP A 26 19.47 10.87 7.32
CA ASP A 26 18.08 10.79 6.84
C ASP A 26 17.28 9.67 7.52
N LEU A 27 17.95 8.66 8.11
CA LEU A 27 17.29 7.59 8.87
C LEU A 27 16.77 8.11 10.22
N GLY A 28 17.47 9.08 10.82
CA GLY A 28 17.17 9.58 12.17
C GLY A 28 17.38 8.52 13.26
N SER A 29 17.08 8.91 14.51
CA SER A 29 17.06 8.01 15.67
C SER A 29 15.63 7.81 16.18
N GLY A 30 15.40 6.77 16.96
CA GLY A 30 14.09 6.45 17.51
C GLY A 30 13.32 5.37 16.72
N PRO A 31 11.98 5.33 16.81
CA PRO A 31 11.18 4.25 16.23
C PRO A 31 11.11 4.34 14.70
N VAL A 32 11.39 3.23 14.03
CA VAL A 32 11.35 3.11 12.56
C VAL A 32 10.52 1.90 12.12
N PHE A 33 9.98 1.97 10.91
CA PHE A 33 9.37 0.83 10.25
C PHE A 33 10.46 -0.08 9.67
N ALA A 34 10.60 -1.29 10.22
CA ALA A 34 11.57 -2.27 9.74
C ALA A 34 10.86 -3.36 8.94
N SER A 35 11.21 -3.46 7.66
CA SER A 35 10.71 -4.52 6.76
C SER A 35 11.79 -5.59 6.55
N ARG A 36 11.40 -6.86 6.63
CA ARG A 36 12.30 -7.99 6.39
C ARG A 36 12.72 -8.03 4.92
N ARG A 37 14.03 -8.05 4.69
CA ARG A 37 14.58 -8.24 3.34
C ARG A 37 14.06 -9.54 2.71
N VAL A 38 13.56 -9.42 1.48
CA VAL A 38 13.13 -10.55 0.65
C VAL A 38 14.09 -10.71 -0.52
N ASN A 39 14.57 -11.93 -0.75
CA ASN A 39 15.39 -12.26 -1.93
C ASN A 39 14.47 -12.45 -3.14
N ALA A 40 14.14 -11.34 -3.80
CA ALA A 40 13.21 -11.29 -4.92
C ALA A 40 13.73 -10.34 -6.02
N LYS A 41 13.09 -10.39 -7.18
CA LYS A 41 13.29 -9.42 -8.27
C LYS A 41 12.02 -8.62 -8.49
N ASN A 42 12.07 -7.48 -9.16
CA ASN A 42 10.84 -6.79 -9.56
C ASN A 42 9.96 -7.69 -10.42
N LEU A 43 8.64 -7.60 -10.22
CA LEU A 43 7.65 -8.27 -11.05
C LEU A 43 7.81 -7.80 -12.50
N MET A 44 7.86 -8.77 -13.41
CA MET A 44 7.91 -8.51 -14.85
C MET A 44 6.59 -8.90 -15.49
N ARG A 45 6.28 -8.33 -16.66
CA ARG A 45 5.05 -8.61 -17.41
C ARG A 45 4.82 -10.10 -17.68
N SER A 46 5.90 -10.84 -17.94
CA SER A 46 5.88 -12.30 -18.14
C SER A 46 5.40 -13.10 -16.92
N HIS A 47 5.46 -12.51 -15.72
CA HIS A 47 5.03 -13.14 -14.48
C HIS A 47 3.54 -12.91 -14.17
N ILE A 48 2.87 -11.91 -14.77
CA ILE A 48 1.49 -11.52 -14.42
C ILE A 48 0.54 -12.73 -14.48
N LYS A 49 0.62 -13.54 -15.54
CA LYS A 49 -0.24 -14.73 -15.73
C LYS A 49 0.04 -15.85 -14.72
N ARG A 50 1.18 -15.79 -14.02
CA ARG A 50 1.56 -16.76 -12.96
C ARG A 50 1.07 -16.32 -11.58
N VAL A 51 0.61 -15.08 -11.44
CA VAL A 51 -0.02 -14.59 -10.20
C VAL A 51 -1.45 -15.12 -10.17
N GLN A 52 -1.83 -15.75 -9.06
CA GLN A 52 -3.20 -16.23 -8.85
C GLN A 52 -4.20 -15.09 -9.04
N GLN A 53 -5.31 -15.36 -9.74
CA GLN A 53 -6.28 -14.33 -10.10
C GLN A 53 -6.90 -13.67 -8.85
N SER A 54 -7.19 -14.44 -7.81
CA SER A 54 -7.67 -13.92 -6.53
C SER A 54 -6.71 -12.88 -5.95
N LEU A 55 -5.41 -13.14 -5.98
CA LEU A 55 -4.40 -12.21 -5.50
C LEU A 55 -4.29 -10.96 -6.38
N ARG A 56 -4.42 -11.09 -7.71
CA ARG A 56 -4.44 -9.94 -8.62
C ARG A 56 -5.62 -9.00 -8.31
N ARG A 57 -6.80 -9.58 -8.06
CA ARG A 57 -8.02 -8.87 -7.65
C ARG A 57 -7.88 -8.22 -6.27
N ASP A 58 -7.31 -8.93 -5.30
CA ASP A 58 -7.04 -8.40 -3.97
C ASP A 58 -6.16 -7.14 -4.04
N ILE A 59 -5.10 -7.17 -4.86
CA ILE A 59 -4.14 -6.06 -5.01
C ILE A 59 -4.81 -4.84 -5.64
N ILE A 60 -5.41 -5.00 -6.82
CA ILE A 60 -6.03 -3.85 -7.48
C ILE A 60 -7.18 -3.23 -6.68
N LEU A 61 -7.97 -4.03 -5.96
CA LEU A 61 -9.00 -3.49 -5.09
C LEU A 61 -8.43 -2.77 -3.88
N PHE A 62 -7.36 -3.31 -3.29
CA PHE A 62 -6.68 -2.64 -2.19
C PHE A 62 -6.12 -1.29 -2.65
N ASP A 63 -5.41 -1.25 -3.78
CA ASP A 63 -4.82 -0.01 -4.30
C ASP A 63 -5.88 0.99 -4.77
N TRP A 64 -7.00 0.54 -5.34
CA TRP A 64 -8.18 1.37 -5.60
C TRP A 64 -8.81 1.90 -4.30
N TRP A 65 -8.86 1.08 -3.26
CA TRP A 65 -9.42 1.45 -1.95
C TRP A 65 -8.63 2.54 -1.25
N VAL A 66 -7.31 2.41 -1.24
CA VAL A 66 -6.42 3.36 -0.57
C VAL A 66 -5.95 4.48 -1.50
N HIS A 67 -6.44 4.58 -2.73
CA HIS A 67 -5.94 5.55 -3.72
C HIS A 67 -4.42 5.46 -3.94
N ASN A 68 -3.88 4.26 -4.13
CA ASN A 68 -2.46 4.06 -4.46
C ASN A 68 -2.28 3.83 -5.96
N ALA A 69 -1.88 4.86 -6.69
CA ALA A 69 -1.67 4.76 -8.13
C ALA A 69 -0.27 4.27 -8.56
N ASP A 70 0.62 3.93 -7.62
CA ASP A 70 2.02 3.61 -7.93
C ASP A 70 2.32 2.12 -8.14
N ARG A 71 1.38 1.42 -8.80
CA ARG A 71 1.55 0.02 -9.23
C ARG A 71 1.50 -0.10 -10.75
N ASN A 72 2.28 0.73 -11.42
CA ASN A 72 2.20 0.91 -12.86
C ASN A 72 3.06 -0.11 -13.61
N LEU A 73 2.46 -0.85 -14.53
CA LEU A 73 3.20 -1.72 -15.45
C LEU A 73 2.40 -1.92 -16.74
N THR A 74 2.91 -1.35 -17.84
CA THR A 74 2.28 -1.37 -19.16
C THR A 74 3.17 -2.06 -20.20
N ASP A 75 2.73 -2.05 -21.46
CA ASP A 75 3.48 -2.63 -22.58
C ASP A 75 4.80 -1.89 -22.87
N ILE A 76 4.90 -0.61 -22.48
CA ILE A 76 6.11 0.20 -22.61
C ILE A 76 6.97 0.20 -21.34
N GLY A 77 6.59 -0.57 -20.31
CA GLY A 77 7.28 -0.66 -19.03
C GLY A 77 6.54 -0.01 -17.87
N GLY A 78 7.25 0.16 -16.76
CA GLY A 78 6.74 0.68 -15.49
C GLY A 78 7.41 0.02 -14.29
N ASN A 79 7.11 0.52 -13.10
CA ASN A 79 7.51 -0.09 -11.84
C ASN A 79 6.26 -0.34 -10.99
N PRO A 80 5.84 -1.60 -10.80
CA PRO A 80 4.63 -1.88 -10.05
C PRO A 80 4.84 -1.88 -8.52
N ASN A 81 6.09 -1.68 -8.04
CA ASN A 81 6.45 -1.86 -6.63
C ASN A 81 6.00 -3.22 -6.07
N LEU A 82 6.11 -4.26 -6.92
CA LEU A 82 5.83 -5.64 -6.60
C LEU A 82 7.10 -6.47 -6.83
N LEU A 83 7.46 -7.24 -5.82
CA LEU A 83 8.57 -8.18 -5.88
C LEU A 83 8.05 -9.59 -6.19
N TRP A 84 8.83 -10.32 -6.96
CA TRP A 84 8.59 -11.68 -7.42
C TRP A 84 9.69 -12.61 -6.92
N THR A 85 9.30 -13.62 -6.14
CA THR A 85 10.20 -14.70 -5.73
C THR A 85 10.06 -15.88 -6.68
N VAL A 86 11.19 -16.51 -6.98
CA VAL A 86 11.20 -17.77 -7.73
C VAL A 86 11.08 -18.91 -6.73
N GLY A 87 10.12 -19.80 -6.92
CA GLY A 87 9.82 -20.93 -6.04
C GLY A 87 8.62 -21.73 -6.53
N GLU A 88 8.24 -22.77 -5.78
CA GLU A 88 7.05 -23.59 -6.03
C GLU A 88 6.17 -23.67 -4.77
N PRO A 89 5.04 -22.93 -4.71
CA PRO A 89 4.59 -21.94 -5.70
C PRO A 89 5.42 -20.64 -5.63
N PRO A 90 5.50 -19.87 -6.73
CA PRO A 90 6.10 -18.55 -6.69
C PRO A 90 5.28 -17.61 -5.81
N SER A 91 5.93 -16.64 -5.17
CA SER A 91 5.25 -15.64 -4.33
C SER A 91 5.48 -14.22 -4.82
N LEU A 92 4.47 -13.39 -4.57
CA LEU A 92 4.50 -11.96 -4.79
C LEU A 92 4.68 -11.27 -3.44
N VAL A 93 5.41 -10.16 -3.39
CA VAL A 93 5.51 -9.31 -2.20
C VAL A 93 5.29 -7.86 -2.60
N MET A 94 4.36 -7.18 -1.93
CA MET A 94 4.10 -5.76 -2.10
C MET A 94 5.08 -4.95 -1.28
N ILE A 95 5.65 -3.94 -1.93
CA ILE A 95 6.48 -2.92 -1.29
C ILE A 95 5.94 -1.54 -1.66
N ASP A 96 6.50 -0.53 -1.01
CA ASP A 96 6.31 0.88 -1.28
C ASP A 96 4.85 1.34 -1.34
N HIS A 97 4.34 1.78 -0.18
CA HIS A 97 2.96 2.27 -0.02
C HIS A 97 2.96 3.76 0.34
N ASN A 98 4.06 4.46 0.08
CA ASN A 98 4.24 5.87 0.44
C ASN A 98 3.30 6.82 -0.32
N LEU A 99 2.80 6.42 -1.49
CA LEU A 99 1.84 7.17 -2.31
C LEU A 99 0.39 6.70 -2.13
N ALA A 100 0.08 6.00 -1.04
CA ALA A 100 -1.30 5.76 -0.66
C ALA A 100 -1.97 7.06 -0.16
N PHE A 101 -3.29 7.11 -0.31
CA PHE A 101 -4.17 8.22 0.07
C PHE A 101 -3.93 9.49 -0.75
N ASP A 102 -3.54 9.34 -2.02
CA ASP A 102 -3.32 10.46 -2.92
C ASP A 102 -4.62 11.28 -3.12
N ALA A 103 -4.52 12.57 -2.82
CA ALA A 103 -5.61 13.54 -2.98
C ALA A 103 -5.86 13.86 -4.47
N ASP A 104 -4.83 13.72 -5.31
CA ASP A 104 -4.87 13.97 -6.75
C ASP A 104 -5.08 12.68 -7.55
N PHE A 105 -5.57 11.62 -6.90
CA PHE A 105 -5.82 10.31 -7.52
C PHE A 105 -6.72 10.42 -8.76
N ASP A 106 -6.17 10.06 -9.92
CA ASP A 106 -6.90 9.97 -11.18
C ASP A 106 -7.40 8.54 -11.43
N PRO A 107 -8.72 8.28 -11.31
CA PRO A 107 -9.27 6.94 -11.49
C PRO A 107 -9.14 6.43 -12.93
N ILE A 108 -9.15 7.31 -13.94
CA ILE A 108 -9.00 6.90 -15.35
C ILE A 108 -7.56 6.46 -15.60
N GLN A 109 -6.59 7.26 -15.14
CA GLN A 109 -5.17 6.92 -15.27
C GLN A 109 -4.83 5.64 -14.49
N PHE A 110 -5.34 5.49 -13.27
CA PHE A 110 -5.19 4.27 -12.46
C PHE A 110 -5.63 3.03 -13.24
N LEU A 111 -6.84 3.05 -13.80
CA LEU A 111 -7.40 1.93 -14.55
C LEU A 111 -6.61 1.62 -15.83
N HIS A 112 -5.97 2.61 -16.43
CA HIS A 112 -5.14 2.42 -17.61
C HIS A 112 -3.74 1.86 -17.29
N LEU A 113 -3.12 2.29 -16.20
CA LEU A 113 -1.70 2.01 -15.91
C LEU A 113 -1.48 0.85 -14.93
N HIS A 114 -2.45 0.55 -14.07
CA HIS A 114 -2.28 -0.43 -13.01
C HIS A 114 -2.01 -1.84 -13.57
N VAL A 115 -0.99 -2.52 -13.03
CA VAL A 115 -0.49 -3.84 -13.49
C VAL A 115 -1.56 -4.94 -13.60
N PHE A 116 -2.64 -4.83 -12.82
CA PHE A 116 -3.76 -5.79 -12.80
C PHE A 116 -5.09 -5.21 -13.30
N SER A 117 -5.07 -4.12 -14.08
CA SER A 117 -6.27 -3.46 -14.63
C SER A 117 -7.22 -4.40 -15.38
N ALA A 118 -6.69 -5.45 -16.00
CA ALA A 118 -7.47 -6.47 -16.70
C ALA A 118 -8.51 -7.18 -15.81
N GLU A 119 -8.36 -7.16 -14.48
CA GLU A 119 -9.32 -7.78 -13.56
C GLU A 119 -10.54 -6.90 -13.25
N VAL A 120 -10.48 -5.59 -13.52
CA VAL A 120 -11.49 -4.61 -13.06
C VAL A 120 -12.87 -4.89 -13.62
N ALA A 121 -12.97 -5.13 -14.93
CA ALA A 121 -14.26 -5.27 -15.60
C ALA A 121 -15.10 -6.42 -15.00
N ASP A 122 -14.48 -7.57 -14.77
CA ASP A 122 -15.14 -8.74 -14.15
C ASP A 122 -15.42 -8.51 -12.66
N LEU A 123 -14.48 -7.89 -11.94
CA LEU A 123 -14.60 -7.64 -10.51
C LEU A 123 -15.73 -6.67 -10.16
N PHE A 124 -15.91 -5.60 -10.93
CA PHE A 124 -16.91 -4.57 -10.68
C PHE A 124 -18.31 -4.94 -11.20
N SER A 125 -18.39 -5.87 -12.17
CA SER A 125 -19.67 -6.38 -12.68
C SER A 125 -20.22 -7.56 -11.85
N ASN A 126 -19.38 -8.22 -11.04
CA ASN A 126 -19.79 -9.36 -10.22
C ASN A 126 -20.29 -8.96 -8.83
N PHE A 127 -21.62 -8.94 -8.65
CA PHE A 127 -22.24 -8.56 -7.38
C PHE A 127 -21.85 -9.43 -6.17
N LEU A 128 -21.60 -10.73 -6.36
CA LEU A 128 -21.21 -11.62 -5.27
C LEU A 128 -19.78 -11.33 -4.79
N LEU A 129 -18.86 -11.06 -5.73
CA LEU A 129 -17.51 -10.62 -5.38
C LEU A 129 -17.53 -9.28 -4.67
N ARG A 130 -18.33 -8.32 -5.17
CA ARG A 130 -18.48 -7.00 -4.53
C ARG A 130 -18.93 -7.11 -3.08
N ASP A 131 -19.93 -7.93 -2.81
CA ASP A 131 -20.43 -8.17 -1.45
C ASP A 131 -19.35 -8.78 -0.54
N THR A 132 -18.63 -9.79 -1.07
CA THR A 132 -17.50 -10.42 -0.37
C THR A 132 -16.42 -9.41 0.02
N TYR A 133 -16.03 -8.52 -0.91
CA TYR A 133 -15.02 -7.49 -0.63
C TYR A 133 -15.54 -6.39 0.27
N ARG A 134 -16.81 -5.98 0.13
CA ARG A 134 -17.44 -5.00 1.04
C ARG A 134 -17.40 -5.48 2.49
N ALA A 135 -17.72 -6.75 2.74
CA ALA A 135 -17.61 -7.34 4.07
C ALA A 135 -16.16 -7.29 4.60
N ARG A 136 -15.16 -7.64 3.77
CA ARG A 136 -13.74 -7.58 4.15
C ARG A 136 -13.27 -6.16 4.49
N PHE A 137 -13.71 -5.16 3.72
CA PHE A 137 -13.42 -3.75 4.01
C PHE A 137 -14.09 -3.29 5.31
N ALA A 138 -15.35 -3.65 5.53
CA ALA A 138 -16.07 -3.34 6.77
C ALA A 138 -15.34 -3.88 8.00
N THR A 139 -14.99 -5.17 8.01
CA THR A 139 -14.21 -5.79 9.09
C THR A 139 -12.85 -5.13 9.31
N SER A 140 -12.20 -4.65 8.24
CA SER A 140 -10.92 -3.95 8.37
C SER A 140 -11.09 -2.56 9.01
N LEU A 141 -12.19 -1.87 8.68
CA LEU A 141 -12.52 -0.54 9.21
C LEU A 141 -13.01 -0.56 10.66
N GLU A 142 -13.57 -1.66 11.14
CA GLU A 142 -13.96 -1.85 12.55
C GLU A 142 -12.79 -1.60 13.51
N ASN A 143 -11.55 -1.85 13.07
CA ASN A 143 -10.34 -1.72 13.88
C ASN A 143 -9.55 -0.44 13.55
N TRP A 144 -10.11 0.51 12.80
CA TRP A 144 -9.37 1.68 12.32
C TRP A 144 -8.74 2.49 13.45
N ASP A 145 -9.52 2.82 14.48
CA ASP A 145 -9.06 3.64 15.60
C ASP A 145 -7.97 2.88 16.39
N ASP A 146 -8.18 1.59 16.67
CA ASP A 146 -7.18 0.72 17.31
C ASP A 146 -5.86 0.65 16.53
N ILE A 147 -5.91 0.58 15.19
CA ILE A 147 -4.72 0.57 14.32
C ILE A 147 -3.98 1.90 14.45
N CYS A 148 -4.70 3.03 14.42
CA CYS A 148 -4.11 4.35 14.55
C CYS A 148 -3.46 4.55 15.93
N ASP A 149 -4.06 4.00 16.99
CA ASP A 149 -3.54 4.04 18.35
C ASP A 149 -2.28 3.18 18.55
N THR A 150 -1.93 2.30 17.60
CA THR A 150 -0.66 1.55 17.65
C THR A 150 0.56 2.33 17.16
N LEU A 151 0.35 3.52 16.59
CA LEU A 151 1.45 4.32 16.05
C LEU A 151 2.38 4.82 17.17
N PRO A 152 3.71 4.78 16.97
CA PRO A 152 4.63 5.37 17.92
C PRO A 152 4.35 6.86 18.12
N LEU A 153 4.38 7.33 19.37
CA LEU A 153 4.17 8.74 19.71
C LEU A 153 5.04 9.68 18.85
N ALA A 154 6.29 9.29 18.59
CA ALA A 154 7.23 10.06 17.78
C ALA A 154 6.73 10.33 16.35
N TRP A 155 5.93 9.44 15.75
CA TRP A 155 5.44 9.61 14.37
C TRP A 155 4.31 10.64 14.25
N HIS A 156 3.77 11.11 15.37
CA HIS A 156 2.86 12.26 15.37
C HIS A 156 3.59 13.59 15.19
N PHE A 157 4.93 13.59 15.17
CA PHE A 157 5.77 14.78 15.07
C PHE A 157 6.77 14.69 13.91
N ILE A 158 7.11 15.85 13.34
CA ILE A 158 8.07 16.00 12.23
C ILE A 158 9.51 16.01 12.77
N ASP A 159 9.69 16.58 13.96
CA ASP A 159 10.96 16.77 14.66
C ASP A 159 11.13 15.78 15.82
N ALA A 160 12.38 15.47 16.14
CA ALA A 160 12.73 14.54 17.22
C ALA A 160 12.35 15.09 18.60
N GLU A 161 12.34 16.41 18.76
CA GLU A 161 11.94 17.11 19.98
C GLU A 161 10.43 17.07 20.25
N MET A 162 9.65 16.53 19.31
CA MET A 162 8.18 16.40 19.39
C MET A 162 7.46 17.74 19.60
N THR A 163 7.91 18.78 18.90
CA THR A 163 7.35 20.13 19.00
C THR A 163 6.47 20.53 17.82
N MET A 164 6.65 19.89 16.66
CA MET A 164 5.94 20.17 15.42
C MET A 164 5.13 18.94 14.98
N PRO A 165 3.79 18.96 15.11
CA PRO A 165 2.96 17.83 14.71
C PRO A 165 2.91 17.65 13.18
N THR A 166 2.85 16.39 12.71
CA THR A 166 2.81 16.05 11.26
C THR A 166 1.51 16.45 10.57
N LYS A 167 0.45 16.74 11.34
CA LYS A 167 -0.92 17.04 10.85
C LYS A 167 -1.44 16.00 9.85
N PHE A 168 -1.12 14.72 10.08
CA PHE A 168 -1.62 13.63 9.25
C PHE A 168 -3.17 13.55 9.32
N PRO A 169 -3.89 13.51 8.18
CA PRO A 169 -5.33 13.73 8.16
C PRO A 169 -6.13 12.43 8.37
N PHE A 170 -6.01 11.82 9.56
CA PHE A 170 -6.64 10.53 9.89
C PHE A 170 -8.14 10.47 9.59
N ASP A 171 -8.90 11.50 9.94
CA ASP A 171 -10.35 11.55 9.70
C ASP A 171 -10.70 11.60 8.21
N GLU A 172 -9.90 12.29 7.41
CA GLU A 172 -10.11 12.37 5.95
C GLU A 172 -9.81 11.02 5.30
N ILE A 173 -8.75 10.35 5.74
CA ILE A 173 -8.40 9.01 5.27
C ILE A 173 -9.47 8.00 5.68
N LYS A 174 -9.99 8.05 6.90
CA LYS A 174 -11.11 7.19 7.33
C LYS A 174 -12.32 7.37 6.40
N ARG A 175 -12.72 8.62 6.14
CA ARG A 175 -13.81 8.93 5.19
C ARG A 175 -13.53 8.44 3.77
N LEU A 176 -12.29 8.56 3.30
CA LEU A 176 -11.86 8.05 2.00
C LEU A 176 -12.05 6.53 1.92
N LEU A 177 -11.64 5.80 2.95
CA LEU A 177 -11.74 4.34 3.03
C LEU A 177 -13.20 3.87 3.20
N GLU A 178 -14.03 4.59 3.95
CA GLU A 178 -15.45 4.28 4.16
C GLU A 178 -16.28 4.27 2.87
N ARG A 179 -15.80 4.94 1.80
CA ARG A 179 -16.46 4.87 0.47
C ARG A 179 -16.66 3.43 0.00
N ALA A 180 -15.77 2.50 0.35
CA ALA A 180 -15.87 1.09 -0.02
C ALA A 180 -17.18 0.41 0.43
N LEU A 181 -17.83 0.97 1.46
CA LEU A 181 -19.09 0.51 2.00
C LEU A 181 -20.31 1.04 1.22
N THR A 182 -20.10 2.04 0.36
CA THR A 182 -21.11 2.67 -0.47
C THR A 182 -21.08 2.13 -1.90
N ASP A 183 -22.14 2.34 -2.67
CA ASP A 183 -22.17 1.94 -4.08
C ASP A 183 -21.29 2.80 -4.98
N ALA A 184 -20.99 4.05 -4.60
CA ALA A 184 -20.16 4.96 -5.38
C ALA A 184 -18.75 4.41 -5.62
N PHE A 185 -18.19 3.67 -4.65
CA PHE A 185 -16.89 3.02 -4.79
C PHE A 185 -16.83 1.97 -5.90
N TRP A 186 -17.98 1.35 -6.20
CA TRP A 186 -18.12 0.29 -7.19
C TRP A 186 -18.57 0.81 -8.56
N GLN A 187 -18.61 2.14 -8.74
CA GLN A 187 -18.91 2.78 -10.02
C GLN A 187 -17.59 3.17 -10.69
N LEU A 188 -17.36 2.63 -11.88
CA LEU A 188 -16.20 3.00 -12.70
C LEU A 188 -16.42 4.38 -13.33
N PRO A 189 -15.36 5.18 -13.52
CA PRO A 189 -15.48 6.42 -14.28
C PRO A 189 -15.95 6.12 -15.72
N PRO A 190 -16.64 7.06 -16.36
CA PRO A 190 -17.00 6.92 -17.78
C PRO A 190 -15.73 6.76 -18.61
N THR A 191 -15.76 5.79 -19.53
CA THR A 191 -14.71 5.55 -20.53
C THR A 191 -14.73 6.58 -21.64
#